data_AF-A0A7Z9TWK6-F1
#
_entry.id   AF-A0A7Z9TWK6-F1
#
_cell.length_a   1.000
_cell.length_b   1.000
_cell.length_c   1.000
_cell.angle_alpha   90.00
_cell.angle_beta   90.00
_cell.angle_gamma   90.00
#
_symmetry.space_group_name_H-M   'P 1'
#
loop_
_entity.id
_entity.type
_entity.pdbx_description
1 polymer ?
#
loop_
_entity_poly.entity_id
_entity_poly.type
_entity_poly.pdbx_seq_one_letter_code
_entity_poly.pdbx_strand_id
1 'polypeptide(L)'
;MLRLLKNGKLARVVDVVDLKKRGSWGHFHELGHNRQRGWWTFAGTGEVTCNLFSLHAGEVLCGIEPWENAWLKGQLAGAKKYLIEGADFSKWKSSPGIALVSYAQIQKEFGWEPFTAVFKEYEILPVNQRPKDNQAKMDEWVLRLSTATQQDLRPFYRSWGMPLSESLLANETLNKYTTWVPEPL
;
A
#
# COMPACT_ATOMS: atom_id res chain seq x y z
N MET A 1 12.35 -28.17 8.75
CA MET A 1 13.81 -28.29 9.02
C MET A 1 14.34 -26.88 9.27
N LEU A 2 14.75 -26.52 10.50
CA LEU A 2 15.32 -25.18 10.78
C LEU A 2 16.66 -25.04 10.04
N ARG A 3 16.80 -23.98 9.25
CA ARG A 3 18.03 -23.71 8.48
C ARG A 3 18.96 -22.82 9.30
N LEU A 4 20.08 -23.37 9.72
CA LEU A 4 21.19 -22.60 10.32
C LEU A 4 21.93 -21.85 9.21
N LEU A 5 22.30 -20.59 9.47
CA LEU A 5 23.24 -19.83 8.65
C LEU A 5 24.65 -20.44 8.79
N LYS A 6 25.55 -20.15 7.84
CA LYS A 6 26.92 -20.69 7.76
C LYS A 6 27.76 -20.54 9.04
N ASN A 7 27.32 -19.73 10.00
CA ASN A 7 28.03 -19.39 11.24
C ASN A 7 27.33 -19.98 12.49
N GLY A 8 26.43 -20.96 12.33
CA GLY A 8 25.67 -21.56 13.44
C GLY A 8 24.55 -20.67 14.00
N LYS A 9 24.33 -19.48 13.44
CA LYS A 9 23.20 -18.61 13.80
C LYS A 9 21.93 -19.08 13.11
N LEU A 10 20.81 -19.01 13.83
CA LEU A 10 19.49 -19.19 13.24
C LEU A 10 19.24 -18.15 12.15
N ALA A 11 18.52 -18.54 11.09
CA ALA A 11 18.01 -17.56 10.13
C ALA A 11 17.07 -16.59 10.85
N ARG A 12 17.07 -15.30 10.46
CA ARG A 12 16.35 -14.24 11.20
C ARG A 12 14.88 -14.57 11.48
N VAL A 13 14.18 -15.21 10.55
CA VAL A 13 12.75 -15.54 10.71
C VAL A 13 12.48 -16.59 11.79
N VAL A 14 13.47 -17.42 12.15
CA VAL A 14 13.34 -18.44 13.21
C VAL A 14 14.06 -18.04 14.50
N ASP A 15 14.62 -16.82 14.57
CA ASP A 15 15.15 -16.20 15.79
C ASP A 15 14.24 -15.04 16.20
N VAL A 16 13.35 -15.28 17.16
CA VAL A 16 12.34 -14.29 17.57
C VAL A 16 12.98 -13.02 18.12
N VAL A 17 14.10 -13.12 18.84
CA VAL A 17 14.78 -11.95 19.42
C VAL A 17 15.36 -11.09 18.29
N ASP A 18 16.03 -11.73 17.33
CA ASP A 18 16.62 -11.04 16.19
C ASP A 18 15.55 -10.46 15.24
N LEU A 19 14.47 -11.20 15.00
CA LEU A 19 13.33 -10.76 14.20
C LEU A 19 12.68 -9.53 14.81
N LYS A 20 12.33 -9.56 16.10
CA LYS A 20 11.70 -8.42 16.78
C LYS A 20 12.59 -7.18 16.79
N LYS A 21 13.91 -7.36 16.90
CA LYS A 21 14.86 -6.24 16.95
C LYS A 21 15.10 -5.59 15.59
N ARG A 22 15.13 -6.36 14.50
CA ARG A 22 15.59 -5.88 13.19
C ARG A 22 14.53 -5.93 12.09
N GLY A 23 13.42 -6.61 12.31
CA GLY A 23 12.44 -6.92 11.28
C GLY A 23 12.98 -7.81 10.17
N SER A 24 12.10 -8.26 9.29
CA SER A 24 12.50 -9.01 8.11
C SER A 24 11.63 -8.69 6.91
N TRP A 25 11.99 -7.61 6.19
CA TRP A 25 11.28 -7.14 5.01
C TRP A 25 10.94 -8.28 4.04
N GLY A 26 11.94 -9.07 3.63
CA GLY A 26 11.73 -10.18 2.70
C GLY A 26 10.72 -11.21 3.19
N HIS A 27 10.76 -11.62 4.47
CA HIS A 27 9.79 -12.59 4.98
C HIS A 27 8.39 -11.98 5.13
N PHE A 28 8.29 -10.72 5.54
CA PHE A 28 7.00 -10.05 5.63
C PHE A 28 6.38 -9.78 4.26
N HIS A 29 7.22 -9.58 3.23
CA HIS A 29 6.83 -9.48 1.84
C HIS A 29 6.19 -10.77 1.32
N GLU A 30 6.84 -11.92 1.52
CA GLU A 30 6.24 -13.22 1.16
C GLU A 30 4.96 -13.52 1.95
N LEU A 31 4.91 -13.11 3.23
CA LEU A 31 3.68 -13.20 4.02
C LEU A 31 2.58 -12.31 3.43
N GLY A 32 2.93 -11.12 2.95
CA GLY A 32 2.02 -10.18 2.30
C GLY A 32 1.43 -10.75 1.01
N HIS A 33 2.20 -11.49 0.22
CA HIS A 33 1.67 -12.19 -0.96
C HIS A 33 0.57 -13.19 -0.60
N ASN A 34 0.66 -13.89 0.53
CA ASN A 34 -0.42 -14.78 1.00
C ASN A 34 -1.72 -14.02 1.37
N ARG A 35 -1.61 -12.72 1.65
CA ARG A 35 -2.75 -11.86 2.01
C ARG A 35 -3.35 -11.12 0.82
N GLN A 36 -2.63 -10.98 -0.29
CA GLN A 36 -3.18 -10.35 -1.49
C GLN A 36 -4.38 -11.11 -2.06
N ARG A 37 -5.27 -10.37 -2.72
CA ARG A 37 -6.40 -10.90 -3.47
C ARG A 37 -6.50 -10.22 -4.82
N GLY A 38 -6.86 -11.00 -5.83
CA GLY A 38 -6.98 -10.49 -7.20
C GLY A 38 -8.03 -9.39 -7.38
N TRP A 39 -8.99 -9.24 -6.46
CA TRP A 39 -10.04 -8.23 -6.55
C TRP A 39 -9.68 -6.85 -5.97
N TRP A 40 -8.52 -6.67 -5.36
CA TRP A 40 -7.96 -5.33 -5.07
C TRP A 40 -6.56 -5.14 -5.67
N THR A 41 -5.86 -6.22 -6.02
CA THR A 41 -4.57 -6.14 -6.71
C THR A 41 -4.79 -5.87 -8.21
N PHE A 42 -4.63 -4.61 -8.60
CA PHE A 42 -4.66 -4.16 -10.00
C PHE A 42 -3.27 -4.13 -10.64
N ALA A 43 -3.21 -3.95 -11.95
CA ALA A 43 -1.99 -3.97 -12.75
C ALA A 43 -0.93 -3.00 -12.19
N GLY A 44 0.29 -3.52 -11.98
CA GLY A 44 1.39 -2.79 -11.35
C GLY A 44 1.43 -2.87 -9.82
N THR A 45 0.46 -3.52 -9.16
CA THR A 45 0.42 -3.59 -7.68
C THR A 45 0.69 -4.97 -7.07
N GLY A 46 1.09 -5.96 -7.90
CA GLY A 46 1.48 -7.29 -7.42
C GLY A 46 2.61 -7.25 -6.40
N GLU A 47 3.62 -6.41 -6.63
CA GLU A 47 4.74 -6.20 -5.71
C GLU A 47 4.54 -5.00 -4.76
N VAL A 48 3.33 -4.46 -4.71
CA VAL A 48 3.02 -3.23 -3.95
C VAL A 48 2.03 -3.52 -2.83
N THR A 49 0.88 -4.10 -3.14
CA THR A 49 -0.17 -4.34 -2.13
C THR A 49 0.24 -5.41 -1.12
N CYS A 50 1.16 -6.33 -1.46
CA CYS A 50 1.79 -7.22 -0.48
C CYS A 50 2.57 -6.43 0.58
N ASN A 51 3.20 -5.31 0.18
CA ASN A 51 4.05 -4.53 1.06
C ASN A 51 3.29 -3.62 2.05
N LEU A 52 1.97 -3.44 1.88
CA LEU A 52 1.12 -2.92 2.95
C LEU A 52 1.14 -3.85 4.16
N PHE A 53 1.04 -5.17 3.92
CA PHE A 53 1.18 -6.17 4.98
C PHE A 53 2.61 -6.25 5.50
N SER A 54 3.62 -6.02 4.65
CA SER A 54 5.03 -5.96 5.10
C SER A 54 5.27 -4.84 6.11
N LEU A 55 4.79 -3.63 5.78
CA LEU A 55 4.89 -2.46 6.66
C LEU A 55 4.12 -2.70 7.96
N HIS A 56 2.88 -3.16 7.87
CA HIS A 56 2.04 -3.46 9.05
C HIS A 56 2.67 -4.55 9.93
N ALA A 57 3.21 -5.63 9.35
CA ALA A 57 3.88 -6.68 10.12
C ALA A 57 5.17 -6.15 10.78
N GLY A 58 5.94 -5.31 10.10
CA GLY A 58 7.11 -4.64 10.67
C GLY A 58 6.76 -3.78 11.88
N GLU A 59 5.67 -3.03 11.80
CA GLU A 59 5.21 -2.21 12.92
C GLU A 59 4.70 -3.07 14.08
N VAL A 60 3.73 -3.97 13.82
CA VAL A 60 3.07 -4.74 14.89
C VAL A 60 4.01 -5.74 15.55
N LEU A 61 4.89 -6.40 14.79
CA LEU A 61 5.75 -7.46 15.32
C LEU A 61 7.10 -6.93 15.80
N CYS A 62 7.57 -5.79 15.27
CA CYS A 62 8.94 -5.31 15.50
C CYS A 62 9.00 -3.85 15.97
N GLY A 63 7.87 -3.15 16.11
CA GLY A 63 7.84 -1.74 16.50
C GLY A 63 8.48 -0.80 15.49
N ILE A 64 8.61 -1.22 14.22
CA ILE A 64 9.19 -0.41 13.16
C ILE A 64 8.07 0.43 12.55
N GLU A 65 8.05 1.72 12.89
CA GLU A 65 7.10 2.66 12.30
C GLU A 65 7.23 2.64 10.76
N PRO A 66 6.12 2.56 10.00
CA PRO A 66 6.16 2.37 8.55
C PRO A 66 6.95 3.44 7.78
N TRP A 67 6.78 4.72 8.09
CA TRP A 67 7.50 5.82 7.44
C TRP A 67 9.01 5.79 7.72
N GLU A 68 9.41 5.32 8.90
CA GLU A 68 10.79 5.14 9.33
C GLU A 68 11.40 3.80 8.91
N ASN A 69 10.62 2.94 8.26
CA ASN A 69 11.11 1.66 7.75
C ASN A 69 12.24 1.87 6.73
N ALA A 70 13.42 1.29 7.00
CA ALA A 70 14.61 1.51 6.18
C ALA A 70 14.42 1.17 4.67
N TRP A 71 13.60 0.16 4.35
CA TRP A 71 13.33 -0.19 2.95
C TRP A 71 12.49 0.88 2.26
N LEU A 72 11.43 1.37 2.94
CA LEU A 72 10.57 2.44 2.43
C LEU A 72 11.32 3.76 2.33
N LYS A 73 12.12 4.13 3.34
CA LYS A 73 12.97 5.34 3.32
C LYS A 73 13.89 5.38 2.09
N GLY A 74 14.41 4.23 1.69
CA GLY A 74 15.21 4.09 0.47
C GLY A 74 14.47 4.49 -0.82
N GLN A 75 13.14 4.54 -0.81
CA GLN A 75 12.30 4.87 -1.96
C GLN A 75 11.91 6.37 -2.01
N LEU A 76 12.00 7.09 -0.89
CA LEU A 76 11.45 8.45 -0.77
C LEU A 76 12.08 9.44 -1.76
N ALA A 77 13.41 9.38 -1.96
CA ALA A 77 14.10 10.24 -2.91
C ALA A 77 13.62 10.00 -4.36
N GLY A 78 13.39 8.72 -4.72
CA GLY A 78 12.86 8.34 -6.03
C GLY A 78 11.41 8.79 -6.22
N ALA A 79 10.57 8.64 -5.19
CA ALA A 79 9.19 9.09 -5.20
C ALA A 79 9.07 10.63 -5.29
N LYS A 80 9.92 11.36 -4.56
CA LYS A 80 10.00 12.83 -4.66
C LYS A 80 10.37 13.28 -6.07
N LYS A 81 11.42 12.69 -6.64
CA LYS A 81 11.82 12.95 -8.03
C LYS A 81 10.70 12.66 -9.02
N TYR A 82 10.02 11.53 -8.85
CA TYR A 82 8.88 11.12 -9.66
C TYR A 82 7.76 12.16 -9.69
N LEU A 83 7.41 12.74 -8.54
CA LEU A 83 6.38 13.79 -8.47
C LEU A 83 6.84 15.09 -9.12
N ILE A 84 8.10 15.49 -8.91
CA ILE A 84 8.66 16.75 -9.46
C ILE A 84 8.76 16.71 -10.99
N GLU A 85 9.13 15.56 -11.58
CA GLU A 85 9.32 15.40 -13.02
C GLU A 85 8.01 15.22 -13.81
N GLY A 86 6.86 15.27 -13.13
CA GLY A 86 5.56 14.95 -13.70
C GLY A 86 5.26 13.46 -13.57
N ALA A 87 4.32 13.15 -12.68
CA ALA A 87 3.91 11.79 -12.38
C ALA A 87 3.36 11.05 -13.61
N ASP A 88 4.08 10.01 -14.04
CA ASP A 88 3.69 9.10 -15.13
C ASP A 88 3.23 7.77 -14.55
N PHE A 89 1.97 7.39 -14.76
CA PHE A 89 1.43 6.15 -14.20
C PHE A 89 2.10 4.88 -14.74
N SER A 90 2.67 4.92 -15.94
CA SER A 90 3.42 3.78 -16.47
C SER A 90 4.67 3.50 -15.63
N LYS A 91 5.38 4.55 -15.20
CA LYS A 91 6.52 4.47 -14.28
C LYS A 91 6.09 4.09 -12.87
N TRP A 92 4.93 4.58 -12.41
CA TRP A 92 4.35 4.18 -11.13
C TRP A 92 4.13 2.67 -11.08
N LYS A 93 3.47 2.11 -12.10
CA LYS A 93 3.18 0.67 -12.20
C LYS A 93 4.43 -0.21 -12.31
N SER A 94 5.52 0.31 -12.88
CA SER A 94 6.77 -0.44 -13.03
C SER A 94 7.75 -0.22 -11.86
N SER A 95 7.39 0.60 -10.87
CA SER A 95 8.26 0.96 -9.75
C SER A 95 7.58 0.68 -8.40
N PRO A 96 7.61 -0.56 -7.90
CA PRO A 96 6.87 -0.94 -6.70
C PRO A 96 7.20 -0.11 -5.45
N GLY A 97 8.45 0.33 -5.32
CA GLY A 97 8.88 1.21 -4.24
C GLY A 97 8.21 2.59 -4.30
N ILE A 98 8.18 3.22 -5.47
CA ILE A 98 7.50 4.51 -5.70
C ILE A 98 6.00 4.35 -5.44
N ALA A 99 5.40 3.28 -5.97
CA ALA A 99 3.99 2.97 -5.75
C ALA A 99 3.65 2.76 -4.27
N LEU A 100 4.53 2.12 -3.51
CA LEU A 100 4.32 1.91 -2.07
C LEU A 100 4.38 3.23 -1.28
N VAL A 101 5.23 4.19 -1.68
CA VAL A 101 5.30 5.49 -1.00
C VAL A 101 3.95 6.21 -1.02
N SER A 102 3.18 6.12 -2.11
CA SER A 102 1.85 6.76 -2.15
C SER A 102 0.90 6.15 -1.11
N TYR A 103 0.91 4.83 -0.92
CA TYR A 103 0.12 4.21 0.14
C TYR A 103 0.66 4.51 1.54
N ALA A 104 1.98 4.59 1.70
CA ALA A 104 2.58 4.93 2.97
C ALA A 104 2.26 6.37 3.41
N GLN A 105 2.07 7.32 2.48
CA GLN A 105 1.61 8.68 2.84
C GLN A 105 0.21 8.65 3.46
N ILE A 106 -0.70 7.85 2.90
CA ILE A 106 -2.05 7.68 3.45
C ILE A 106 -1.96 7.00 4.82
N GLN A 107 -1.13 5.96 4.96
CA GLN A 107 -0.95 5.30 6.26
C GLN A 107 -0.37 6.24 7.31
N LYS A 108 0.60 7.08 6.93
CA LYS A 108 1.21 8.05 7.85
C LYS A 108 0.19 9.05 8.39
N GLU A 109 -0.73 9.50 7.54
CA GLU A 109 -1.73 10.50 7.90
C GLU A 109 -2.91 9.88 8.69
N PHE A 110 -3.45 8.76 8.22
CA PHE A 110 -4.71 8.20 8.72
C PHE A 110 -4.54 6.91 9.52
N GLY A 111 -3.32 6.39 9.66
CA GLY A 111 -3.04 5.12 10.29
C GLY A 111 -3.53 3.91 9.48
N TRP A 112 -3.62 2.76 10.15
CA TRP A 112 -4.02 1.49 9.53
C TRP A 112 -5.51 1.22 9.50
N GLU A 113 -6.30 2.01 10.22
CA GLU A 113 -7.74 1.78 10.37
C GLU A 113 -8.48 1.86 9.02
N PRO A 114 -8.21 2.83 8.14
CA PRO A 114 -8.82 2.86 6.80
C PRO A 114 -8.45 1.65 5.93
N PHE A 115 -7.18 1.24 5.91
CA PHE A 115 -6.75 0.06 5.16
C PHE A 115 -7.40 -1.21 5.68
N THR A 116 -7.51 -1.34 7.00
CA THR A 116 -8.17 -2.49 7.63
C THR A 116 -9.65 -2.54 7.28
N ALA A 117 -10.34 -1.39 7.30
CA ALA A 117 -11.72 -1.27 6.88
C ALA A 117 -11.90 -1.67 5.40
N VAL A 118 -11.08 -1.14 4.50
CA VAL A 118 -11.11 -1.47 3.06
C VAL A 118 -10.89 -2.97 2.82
N PHE A 119 -9.88 -3.58 3.42
CA PHE A 119 -9.62 -5.02 3.22
C PHE A 119 -10.74 -5.89 3.79
N LYS A 120 -11.30 -5.53 4.94
CA LYS A 120 -12.45 -6.22 5.52
C LYS A 120 -13.66 -6.13 4.59
N GLU A 121 -13.93 -4.96 4.02
CA GLU A 121 -15.02 -4.74 3.08
C GLU A 121 -14.86 -5.60 1.83
N TYR A 122 -13.65 -5.65 1.25
CA TYR A 122 -13.35 -6.51 0.11
C TYR A 122 -13.54 -8.00 0.40
N GLU A 123 -13.15 -8.49 1.58
CA GLU A 123 -13.26 -9.92 1.92
C GLU A 123 -14.72 -10.37 2.08
N ILE A 124 -15.61 -9.49 2.56
CA ILE A 124 -17.05 -9.80 2.67
C ILE A 124 -17.85 -9.52 1.39
N LEU A 125 -17.21 -8.96 0.36
CA LEU A 125 -17.86 -8.57 -0.89
C LEU A 125 -18.33 -9.82 -1.67
N PRO A 126 -19.63 -9.93 -2.00
CA PRO A 126 -20.15 -11.01 -2.84
C PRO A 126 -19.41 -11.10 -4.18
N VAL A 127 -19.18 -12.32 -4.68
CA VAL A 127 -18.39 -12.55 -5.91
C VAL A 127 -18.90 -11.74 -7.11
N ASN A 128 -20.22 -11.60 -7.25
CA ASN A 128 -20.85 -10.84 -8.33
C ASN A 128 -20.70 -9.31 -8.21
N GLN A 129 -20.31 -8.80 -7.05
CA GLN A 129 -20.07 -7.37 -6.78
C GLN A 129 -18.57 -7.01 -6.82
N ARG A 130 -17.67 -8.00 -6.95
CA ARG A 130 -16.23 -7.73 -7.04
C ARG A 130 -15.88 -7.00 -8.35
N PRO A 131 -14.89 -6.09 -8.33
CA PRO A 131 -14.46 -5.39 -9.53
C PRO A 131 -13.92 -6.37 -10.57
N LYS A 132 -14.42 -6.23 -11.80
CA LYS A 132 -14.24 -7.23 -12.87
C LYS A 132 -13.01 -6.97 -13.73
N ASP A 133 -12.64 -5.71 -13.91
CA ASP A 133 -11.50 -5.29 -14.72
C ASP A 133 -10.52 -4.41 -13.95
N ASN A 134 -9.45 -3.99 -14.62
CA ASN A 134 -8.40 -3.22 -14.00
C ASN A 134 -8.83 -1.81 -13.59
N GLN A 135 -9.66 -1.13 -14.39
CA GLN A 135 -10.12 0.21 -14.09
C GLN A 135 -11.08 0.19 -12.90
N ALA A 136 -12.01 -0.76 -12.88
CA ALA A 136 -12.91 -0.97 -11.75
C ALA A 136 -12.14 -1.20 -10.45
N LYS A 137 -11.05 -1.99 -10.46
CA LYS A 137 -10.22 -2.21 -9.25
C LYS A 137 -9.54 -0.93 -8.75
N MET A 138 -9.03 -0.10 -9.67
CA MET A 138 -8.42 1.18 -9.31
C MET A 138 -9.47 2.13 -8.73
N ASP A 139 -10.62 2.24 -9.38
CA ASP A 139 -11.67 3.16 -8.93
C ASP A 139 -12.27 2.72 -7.58
N GLU A 140 -12.53 1.42 -7.40
CA GLU A 140 -13.00 0.85 -6.13
C GLU A 140 -11.96 1.04 -5.02
N TRP A 141 -10.67 0.91 -5.33
CA TRP A 141 -9.61 1.19 -4.36
C TRP A 141 -9.67 2.64 -3.86
N VAL A 142 -9.75 3.61 -4.78
CA VAL A 142 -9.84 5.03 -4.43
C VAL A 142 -11.14 5.34 -3.68
N LEU A 143 -12.28 4.86 -4.17
CA LEU A 143 -13.59 5.07 -3.54
C LEU A 143 -13.61 4.55 -2.10
N ARG A 144 -13.24 3.27 -1.89
CA ARG A 144 -13.27 2.64 -0.56
C ARG A 144 -12.32 3.33 0.40
N LEU A 145 -11.11 3.65 -0.05
CA LEU A 145 -10.12 4.30 0.80
C LEU A 145 -10.55 5.73 1.13
N SER A 146 -11.13 6.47 0.19
CA SER A 146 -11.74 7.78 0.45
C SER A 146 -12.88 7.73 1.47
N THR A 147 -13.78 6.75 1.33
CA THR A 147 -14.86 6.55 2.29
C THR A 147 -14.31 6.22 3.68
N ALA A 148 -13.29 5.36 3.75
CA ALA A 148 -12.69 4.93 5.00
C ALA A 148 -11.87 6.04 5.69
N THR A 149 -11.19 6.91 4.95
CA THR A 149 -10.49 8.09 5.50
C THR A 149 -11.43 9.28 5.74
N GLN A 150 -12.65 9.25 5.18
CA GLN A 150 -13.56 10.39 5.08
C GLN A 150 -12.93 11.61 4.37
N GLN A 151 -12.03 11.35 3.43
CA GLN A 151 -11.34 12.36 2.62
C GLN A 151 -11.49 12.04 1.13
N ASP A 152 -11.63 13.06 0.29
CA ASP A 152 -11.55 12.89 -1.15
C ASP A 152 -10.09 12.72 -1.58
N LEU A 153 -9.75 11.49 -1.99
CA LEU A 153 -8.41 11.08 -2.42
C LEU A 153 -8.26 11.14 -3.95
N ARG A 154 -9.30 11.52 -4.70
CA ARG A 154 -9.19 11.66 -6.16
C ARG A 154 -8.06 12.62 -6.55
N PRO A 155 -7.91 13.81 -5.92
CA PRO A 155 -6.83 14.73 -6.27
C PRO A 155 -5.45 14.16 -5.92
N PHE A 156 -5.34 13.42 -4.81
CA PHE A 156 -4.11 12.73 -4.43
C PHE A 156 -3.71 11.67 -5.46
N TYR A 157 -4.61 10.75 -5.81
CA TYR A 157 -4.26 9.70 -6.79
C TYR A 157 -3.98 10.27 -8.18
N ARG A 158 -4.66 11.35 -8.57
CA ARG A 158 -4.33 12.10 -9.79
C ARG A 158 -2.96 12.76 -9.76
N SER A 159 -2.52 13.30 -8.62
CA SER A 159 -1.17 13.88 -8.51
C SER A 159 -0.08 12.81 -8.60
N TRP A 160 -0.40 11.57 -8.25
CA TRP A 160 0.40 10.37 -8.49
C TRP A 160 0.20 9.74 -9.89
N GLY A 161 -0.45 10.47 -10.81
CA GLY A 161 -0.64 10.08 -12.21
C GLY A 161 -1.71 9.02 -12.47
N MET A 162 -2.38 8.48 -11.44
CA MET A 162 -3.35 7.39 -11.61
C MET A 162 -4.56 7.85 -12.45
N PRO A 163 -4.93 7.11 -13.52
CA PRO A 163 -6.11 7.41 -14.31
C PRO A 163 -7.37 6.98 -13.55
N LEU A 164 -8.24 7.95 -13.29
CA LEU A 164 -9.55 7.74 -12.67
C LEU A 164 -10.62 7.78 -13.74
N SER A 165 -11.60 6.87 -13.68
CA SER A 165 -12.69 6.90 -14.65
C SER A 165 -13.62 8.10 -14.45
N GLU A 166 -14.34 8.49 -15.51
CA GLU A 166 -15.39 9.51 -15.42
C GLU A 166 -16.45 9.14 -14.37
N SER A 167 -16.77 7.84 -14.23
CA SER A 167 -17.72 7.37 -13.23
C SER A 167 -17.24 7.64 -11.80
N LEU A 168 -15.95 7.48 -11.51
CA LEU A 168 -15.41 7.81 -10.20
C LEU A 168 -15.34 9.33 -9.99
N LEU A 169 -14.92 10.07 -11.03
CA LEU A 169 -14.85 11.52 -10.98
C LEU A 169 -16.23 12.17 -10.73
N ALA A 170 -17.29 11.59 -11.29
CA ALA A 170 -18.67 12.01 -11.08
C ALA A 170 -19.33 11.45 -9.80
N ASN A 171 -18.63 10.62 -9.01
CA ASN A 171 -19.23 9.98 -7.83
C ASN A 171 -19.55 11.01 -6.72
N GLU A 172 -20.84 11.28 -6.53
CA GLU A 172 -21.33 12.27 -5.56
C GLU A 172 -21.07 11.92 -4.09
N THR A 173 -20.79 10.65 -3.78
CA THR A 173 -20.43 10.24 -2.41
C THR A 173 -19.15 10.94 -1.97
N LEU A 174 -18.18 11.06 -2.88
CA LEU A 174 -16.89 11.66 -2.58
C LEU A 174 -16.96 13.19 -2.47
N ASN A 175 -17.96 13.82 -3.08
CA ASN A 175 -18.16 15.27 -3.02
C ASN A 175 -18.53 15.78 -1.62
N LYS A 176 -18.87 14.87 -0.71
CA LYS A 176 -19.18 15.16 0.70
C LYS A 176 -17.92 15.30 1.56
N TYR A 177 -16.79 14.80 1.08
CA TYR A 177 -15.53 14.78 1.81
C TYR A 177 -14.67 15.98 1.43
N THR A 178 -13.84 16.44 2.37
CA THR A 178 -12.82 17.43 2.08
C THR A 178 -11.72 16.81 1.24
N THR A 179 -11.19 17.57 0.28
CA THR A 179 -10.01 17.15 -0.49
C THR A 179 -8.82 17.05 0.45
N TRP A 180 -8.17 15.89 0.47
CA TRP A 180 -6.89 15.74 1.16
C TRP A 180 -5.72 15.97 0.22
N VAL A 181 -4.73 16.71 0.72
CA VAL A 181 -3.43 16.92 0.09
C VAL A 181 -2.37 16.60 1.14
N PRO A 182 -1.46 15.65 0.88
CA PRO A 182 -0.39 15.35 1.82
C PRO A 182 0.63 16.48 1.86
N GLU A 183 1.40 16.55 2.94
CA GLU A 183 2.64 17.32 2.97
C GLU A 183 3.57 16.90 1.82
N PRO A 184 4.32 17.85 1.21
CA PRO A 184 5.29 17.54 0.18
C PRO A 184 6.33 16.51 0.64
N LEU A 185 6.68 15.57 -0.26
CA LEU A 185 7.81 14.65 -0.08
C LEU A 185 9.16 15.36 -0.08
#